data_AF-A0A3D3T2Q3-F1
#
_entry.id   AF-A0A3D3T2Q3-F1
#
_cell.length_a   1.000
_cell.length_b   1.000
_cell.length_c   1.000
_cell.angle_alpha   90.00
_cell.angle_beta   90.00
_cell.angle_gamma   90.00
#
_symmetry.space_group_name_H-M   'P 1'
#
loop_
_entity.id
_entity.type
_entity.pdbx_description
1 polymer ?
#
loop_
_entity_poly.entity_id
_entity_poly.type
_entity_poly.pdbx_seq_one_letter_code
_entity_poly.pdbx_strand_id
1 'polypeptide(L)'
;GSPWTLATYMIEGGSNRDFVKTKTMLYGQPEILTLLLEKLAASVTDYLNAQIAAGAQVVQIFDTWGGALSAAAYREFSLRYMEKIVAGLAPGPDGEKVPAILFTKGGGMWLEAIAATG
;
A
#
# COMPACT_ATOMS: atom_id res chain seq x y z
N GLY A 1 -6.43 0.35 -2.90
CA GLY A 1 -5.61 1.41 -2.29
C GLY A 1 -4.45 0.77 -1.55
N SER A 2 -3.39 1.53 -1.26
CA SER A 2 -2.27 1.02 -0.47
C SER A 2 -2.69 0.73 0.99
N PRO A 3 -2.01 -0.18 1.70
CA PRO A 3 -2.27 -0.44 3.11
C PRO A 3 -2.18 0.82 3.97
N TRP A 4 -1.17 1.68 3.75
CA TRP A 4 -1.04 2.97 4.44
C TRP A 4 -2.24 3.89 4.21
N THR A 5 -2.65 4.05 2.95
CA THR A 5 -3.78 4.92 2.59
C THR A 5 -5.08 4.42 3.21
N LEU A 6 -5.33 3.10 3.17
CA LEU A 6 -6.50 2.49 3.79
C LEU A 6 -6.50 2.64 5.32
N ALA A 7 -5.36 2.34 5.97
CA ALA A 7 -5.20 2.49 7.41
C ALA A 7 -5.48 3.94 7.86
N THR A 8 -4.98 4.92 7.10
CA THR A 8 -5.24 6.33 7.35
C THR A 8 -6.75 6.64 7.36
N TYR A 9 -7.50 6.17 6.36
CA TYR A 9 -8.96 6.36 6.38
C TYR A 9 -9.64 5.68 7.57
N MET A 10 -9.22 4.46 7.92
CA MET A 10 -9.79 3.68 9.03
C MET A 10 -9.53 4.33 10.40
N ILE A 11 -8.32 4.87 10.61
CA ILE A 11 -7.91 5.50 11.88
C ILE A 11 -8.51 6.91 12.01
N GLU A 12 -8.51 7.68 10.93
CA GLU A 12 -9.05 9.04 10.96
C GLU A 12 -10.58 9.05 11.06
N GLY A 13 -11.25 8.05 10.47
CA GLY A 13 -12.71 7.98 10.35
C GLY A 13 -13.27 8.79 9.19
N GLY A 14 -12.45 9.10 8.18
CA GLY A 14 -12.84 9.91 7.02
C GLY A 14 -11.66 10.60 6.33
N SER A 15 -11.97 11.52 5.40
CA SER A 15 -10.98 12.35 4.73
C SER A 15 -10.51 13.50 5.64
N ASN A 16 -9.37 13.30 6.30
CA ASN A 16 -8.65 14.34 7.03
C ASN A 16 -7.33 14.66 6.29
N ARG A 17 -6.86 15.92 6.29
CA ARG A 17 -5.61 16.32 5.61
C ARG A 17 -4.37 16.22 6.50
N ASP A 18 -4.54 16.32 7.82
CA ASP A 18 -3.41 16.44 8.74
C ASP A 18 -2.96 15.10 9.33
N PHE A 19 -3.80 14.06 9.21
CA PHE A 19 -3.53 12.69 9.64
C PHE A 19 -3.03 12.57 11.09
N VAL A 20 -3.53 13.45 11.96
CA VAL A 20 -3.02 13.58 13.33
C VAL A 20 -3.14 12.27 14.08
N LYS A 21 -4.31 11.59 14.04
CA LYS A 21 -4.52 10.33 14.78
C LYS A 21 -3.60 9.23 14.25
N THR A 22 -3.47 9.15 12.93
CA THR A 22 -2.65 8.14 12.25
C THR A 22 -1.17 8.35 12.57
N LYS A 23 -0.68 9.60 12.52
CA LYS A 23 0.70 9.94 12.90
C LYS A 23 0.93 9.74 14.40
N THR A 24 -0.02 10.07 15.26
CA THR A 24 0.07 9.76 16.69
C THR A 24 0.19 8.26 16.93
N MET A 25 -0.58 7.44 16.22
CA MET A 25 -0.45 5.98 16.31
C MET A 25 0.90 5.48 15.77
N LEU A 26 1.37 6.05 14.66
CA LEU A 26 2.68 5.70 14.07
C LEU A 26 3.84 5.88 15.06
N TYR A 27 3.82 6.94 15.86
CA TYR A 27 4.88 7.20 16.85
C TYR A 27 4.61 6.64 18.25
N GLY A 28 3.35 6.52 18.64
CA GLY A 28 2.97 6.10 20.00
C GLY A 28 2.66 4.62 20.16
N GLN A 29 2.21 3.95 19.09
CA GLN A 29 1.77 2.54 19.07
C GLN A 29 2.14 1.86 17.73
N PRO A 30 3.41 1.87 17.31
CA PRO A 30 3.85 1.36 16.00
C PRO A 30 3.54 -0.13 15.79
N GLU A 31 3.51 -0.92 16.86
CA GLU A 31 3.15 -2.34 16.83
C GLU A 31 1.69 -2.57 16.40
N ILE A 32 0.77 -1.73 16.87
CA ILE A 32 -0.64 -1.81 16.49
C ILE A 32 -0.79 -1.40 15.01
N LEU A 33 -0.11 -0.32 14.61
CA LEU A 33 -0.13 0.12 13.22
C LEU A 33 0.45 -0.95 12.29
N THR A 34 1.55 -1.60 12.69
CA THR A 34 2.16 -2.71 11.95
C THR A 34 1.17 -3.86 11.78
N LEU A 35 0.51 -4.30 12.86
CA LEU A 35 -0.50 -5.36 12.78
C LEU A 35 -1.66 -5.02 11.84
N LEU A 36 -2.11 -3.76 11.85
CA LEU A 36 -3.15 -3.29 10.93
C LEU A 36 -2.66 -3.32 9.47
N LEU A 37 -1.46 -2.81 9.20
CA LEU A 37 -0.89 -2.76 7.86
C LEU A 37 -0.60 -4.15 7.29
N GLU A 38 -0.17 -5.11 8.11
CA GLU A 38 -0.03 -6.52 7.72
C GLU A 38 -1.38 -7.12 7.28
N LYS A 39 -2.44 -6.89 8.07
CA LYS A 39 -3.80 -7.36 7.73
C LYS A 39 -4.32 -6.72 6.46
N LEU A 40 -4.06 -5.43 6.27
CA LEU A 40 -4.47 -4.71 5.07
C LEU A 40 -3.68 -5.15 3.85
N ALA A 41 -2.38 -5.42 3.98
CA ALA A 41 -1.58 -5.96 2.89
C ALA A 41 -2.12 -7.31 2.41
N ALA A 42 -2.39 -8.25 3.33
CA ALA A 42 -3.00 -9.53 2.99
C ALA A 42 -4.37 -9.36 2.30
N SER A 43 -5.25 -8.53 2.87
CA SER A 43 -6.58 -8.28 2.30
C SER A 43 -6.52 -7.62 0.92
N VAL A 44 -5.58 -6.69 0.69
CA VAL A 44 -5.40 -6.06 -0.63
C VAL A 44 -4.84 -7.07 -1.63
N THR A 45 -3.90 -7.92 -1.25
CA THR A 45 -3.39 -9.00 -2.12
C THR A 45 -4.54 -9.93 -2.56
N ASP A 46 -5.36 -10.41 -1.61
CA ASP A 46 -6.51 -11.27 -1.92
C ASP A 46 -7.50 -10.55 -2.85
N TYR A 47 -7.76 -9.27 -2.58
CA TYR A 47 -8.68 -8.46 -3.38
C TYR A 47 -8.18 -8.20 -4.82
N LEU A 48 -6.87 -8.00 -5.00
CA LEU A 48 -6.26 -7.83 -6.33
C LEU A 48 -6.22 -9.18 -7.08
N ASN A 49 -5.87 -10.27 -6.40
CA ASN A 49 -5.88 -11.61 -6.99
C ASN A 49 -7.29 -12.03 -7.42
N ALA A 50 -8.32 -11.68 -6.65
CA ALA A 50 -9.72 -11.89 -7.05
C ALA A 50 -10.09 -11.09 -8.32
N GLN A 51 -9.62 -9.84 -8.45
CA GLN A 51 -9.81 -9.05 -9.68
C GLN A 51 -9.07 -9.65 -10.88
N ILE A 52 -7.84 -10.14 -10.67
CA ILE A 52 -7.05 -10.82 -11.71
C ILE A 52 -7.78 -12.08 -12.18
N ALA A 53 -8.25 -12.91 -11.26
CA ALA A 53 -9.03 -14.11 -11.57
C ALA A 53 -10.34 -13.77 -12.31
N ALA A 54 -10.92 -12.59 -12.04
CA ALA A 54 -12.09 -12.07 -12.74
C ALA A 54 -11.77 -11.42 -14.11
N GLY A 55 -10.50 -11.38 -14.53
CA GLY A 55 -10.07 -10.92 -15.85
C GLY A 55 -9.33 -9.57 -15.87
N ALA A 56 -8.96 -9.00 -14.73
CA ALA A 56 -8.11 -7.81 -14.72
C ALA A 56 -6.70 -8.14 -15.26
N GLN A 57 -6.33 -7.50 -16.37
CA GLN A 57 -5.04 -7.71 -17.05
C GLN A 57 -3.92 -6.81 -16.53
N VAL A 58 -4.26 -5.84 -15.67
CA VAL A 58 -3.33 -4.94 -14.99
C VAL A 58 -3.99 -4.51 -13.69
N VAL A 59 -3.20 -4.36 -12.63
CA VAL A 59 -3.68 -3.86 -11.33
C VAL A 59 -2.90 -2.62 -10.91
N GLN A 60 -3.58 -1.72 -10.19
CA GLN A 60 -2.97 -0.49 -9.70
C GLN A 60 -3.20 -0.30 -8.21
N ILE A 61 -2.11 -0.03 -7.49
CA ILE A 61 -2.12 0.32 -6.07
C ILE A 61 -2.00 1.84 -5.96
N PHE A 62 -3.09 2.48 -5.53
CA PHE A 62 -3.13 3.91 -5.23
C PHE A 62 -2.68 4.16 -3.79
N ASP A 63 -1.49 4.73 -3.63
CA ASP A 63 -0.96 5.26 -2.36
C ASP A 63 -1.11 6.79 -2.30
N THR A 64 -2.35 7.22 -2.09
CA THR A 64 -2.72 8.65 -2.08
C THR A 64 -2.03 9.43 -0.96
N TRP A 65 -1.77 8.79 0.17
CA TRP A 65 -1.28 9.45 1.38
C TRP A 65 0.18 9.12 1.74
N GLY A 66 0.88 8.29 0.96
CA GLY A 66 2.29 7.96 1.23
C GLY A 66 3.21 9.18 1.23
N GLY A 67 2.95 10.18 0.37
CA GLY A 67 3.71 11.43 0.33
C GLY A 67 3.60 12.30 1.59
N ALA A 68 2.73 11.98 2.54
CA ALA A 68 2.62 12.69 3.81
C ALA A 68 3.60 12.19 4.90
N LEU A 69 4.38 11.14 4.59
CA LEU A 69 5.35 10.51 5.48
C LEU A 69 6.76 11.08 5.27
N SER A 70 7.60 10.98 6.31
CA SER A 70 9.05 11.14 6.15
C SER A 70 9.62 9.98 5.34
N ALA A 71 10.81 10.12 4.76
CA ALA A 71 11.40 9.08 3.93
C ALA A 71 11.59 7.73 4.67
N ALA A 72 11.96 7.76 5.95
CA ALA A 72 12.07 6.55 6.77
C ALA A 72 10.69 5.90 6.99
N ALA A 73 9.70 6.70 7.41
CA ALA A 73 8.37 6.19 7.66
C ALA A 73 7.67 5.71 6.37
N TYR A 74 7.93 6.33 5.23
CA TYR A 74 7.42 5.88 3.93
C TYR A 74 7.90 4.47 3.61
N ARG A 75 9.20 4.22 3.75
CA ARG A 75 9.78 2.89 3.51
C ARG A 75 9.19 1.84 4.44
N GLU A 76 9.07 2.16 5.72
CA GLU A 76 8.62 1.24 6.76
C GLU A 76 7.11 0.96 6.74
N PHE A 77 6.29 2.00 6.61
CA PHE A 77 4.84 1.93 6.81
C PHE A 77 4.01 1.98 5.53
N SER A 78 4.59 2.32 4.37
CA SER A 78 3.88 2.26 3.08
C SER A 78 4.55 1.31 2.09
N LEU A 79 5.77 1.61 1.66
CA LEU A 79 6.44 0.91 0.56
C LEU A 79 6.61 -0.58 0.84
N ARG A 80 7.08 -0.94 2.04
CA ARG A 80 7.24 -2.34 2.48
C ARG A 80 5.99 -3.18 2.25
N TYR A 81 4.81 -2.61 2.48
CA TYR A 81 3.55 -3.34 2.34
C TYR A 81 3.07 -3.39 0.89
N MET A 82 3.38 -2.38 0.07
CA MET A 82 3.15 -2.46 -1.37
C MET A 82 4.05 -3.51 -2.03
N GLU A 83 5.31 -3.59 -1.62
CA GLU A 83 6.25 -4.64 -2.06
C GLU A 83 5.73 -6.04 -1.72
N LYS A 84 5.22 -6.24 -0.49
CA LYS A 84 4.55 -7.49 -0.09
C LYS A 84 3.36 -7.84 -0.98
N ILE A 85 2.55 -6.84 -1.36
CA ILE A 85 1.42 -7.07 -2.25
C ILE A 85 1.91 -7.50 -3.64
N VAL A 86 2.87 -6.78 -4.23
CA VAL A 86 3.43 -7.11 -5.55
C VAL A 86 4.00 -8.53 -5.56
N ALA A 87 4.74 -8.92 -4.53
CA ALA A 87 5.28 -10.27 -4.39
C ALA A 87 4.21 -11.37 -4.23
N GLY A 88 3.01 -11.02 -3.78
CA GLY A 88 1.88 -11.93 -3.57
C GLY A 88 0.88 -11.98 -4.74
N LEU A 89 1.11 -11.23 -5.82
CA LEU A 89 0.21 -11.25 -6.97
C LEU A 89 0.34 -12.56 -7.75
N ALA A 90 -0.82 -13.18 -8.03
CA ALA A 90 -0.92 -14.37 -8.86
C ALA A 90 -0.81 -14.02 -10.35
N PRO A 91 -0.37 -14.97 -11.19
CA PRO A 91 -0.49 -14.82 -12.64
C PRO A 91 -1.96 -14.73 -13.09
N GLY A 92 -2.16 -14.24 -14.30
CA GLY A 92 -3.47 -14.17 -14.94
C GLY A 92 -4.03 -15.56 -15.28
N PRO A 93 -5.30 -15.64 -15.72
CA PRO A 93 -5.92 -16.90 -16.16
C PRO A 93 -5.20 -17.59 -17.34
N ASP A 94 -4.43 -16.84 -18.12
CA ASP A 94 -3.55 -17.29 -19.20
C ASP A 94 -2.18 -17.78 -18.71
N GLY A 95 -1.89 -17.66 -17.42
CA GLY A 95 -0.61 -18.02 -16.80
C GLY A 95 0.46 -16.92 -16.87
N GLU A 96 0.17 -15.78 -17.49
CA GLU A 96 1.13 -14.68 -17.66
C GLU A 96 1.22 -13.78 -16.42
N LYS A 97 2.38 -13.13 -16.24
CA LYS A 97 2.54 -12.14 -15.15
C LYS A 97 1.61 -10.94 -15.41
N VAL A 98 0.75 -10.63 -14.44
CA VAL A 98 -0.06 -9.41 -14.47
C VAL A 98 0.78 -8.20 -14.05
N PRO A 99 0.90 -7.14 -14.87
CA PRO A 99 1.60 -5.93 -14.49
C PRO A 99 0.94 -5.24 -13.28
N ALA A 100 1.77 -4.73 -12.37
CA ALA A 100 1.35 -3.96 -11.23
C ALA A 100 1.85 -2.52 -11.34
N ILE A 101 0.96 -1.55 -11.16
CA ILE A 101 1.28 -0.12 -11.14
C ILE A 101 1.25 0.37 -9.70
N LEU A 102 2.37 0.91 -9.21
CA LEU A 102 2.43 1.59 -7.92
C LEU A 102 2.39 3.09 -8.10
N PHE A 103 1.43 3.76 -7.47
CA PHE A 103 1.29 5.22 -7.55
C PHE A 103 1.26 5.86 -6.16
N THR A 104 2.38 6.47 -5.77
CA THR A 104 2.47 7.29 -4.55
C THR A 104 2.39 8.78 -4.89
N LYS A 105 1.31 9.44 -4.49
CA LYS A 105 1.19 10.90 -4.69
C LYS A 105 2.25 11.62 -3.85
N GLY A 106 3.05 12.48 -4.50
CA GLY A 106 4.16 13.19 -3.86
C GLY A 106 5.39 12.32 -3.60
N GLY A 107 5.41 11.06 -4.07
CA GLY A 107 6.49 10.11 -3.82
C GLY A 107 7.70 10.20 -4.78
N GLY A 108 7.87 11.30 -5.51
CA GLY A 108 8.90 11.42 -6.55
C GLY A 108 10.33 11.18 -6.05
N MET A 109 10.62 11.53 -4.80
CA MET A 109 11.93 11.27 -4.17
C MET A 109 12.21 9.80 -3.82
N TRP A 110 11.22 8.92 -4.00
CA TRP A 110 11.33 7.50 -3.72
C TRP A 110 11.16 6.65 -4.99
N LEU A 111 11.27 7.26 -6.18
CA LEU A 111 11.03 6.59 -7.45
C LEU A 111 11.91 5.34 -7.62
N GLU A 112 13.20 5.43 -7.29
CA GLU A 112 14.13 4.29 -7.38
C GLU A 112 13.74 3.17 -6.40
N ALA A 113 13.28 3.52 -5.20
CA ALA A 113 12.82 2.54 -4.23
C ALA A 113 11.49 1.89 -4.65
N ILE A 114 10.58 2.65 -5.27
CA ILE A 114 9.33 2.14 -5.84
C ILE A 114 9.63 1.22 -7.03
N ALA A 115 10.57 1.58 -7.90
CA ALA A 115 10.95 0.76 -9.05
C ALA A 115 11.60 -0.58 -8.65
N ALA A 116 12.18 -0.67 -7.45
CA ALA A 116 12.84 -1.86 -6.94
C ALA A 116 11.89 -2.93 -6.36
N THR A 117 10.58 -2.68 -6.29
CA THR A 117 9.63 -3.59 -5.62
C THR A 117 9.15 -4.77 -6.47
N GLY A 118 9.56 -4.88 -7.74
CA GLY A 118 9.17 -5.94 -8.70
C GLY A 118 8.18 -5.51 -9.77
#